data_AF-A0A259CJ54-F1
#
_entry.id   AF-A0A259CJ54-F1
#
_cell.length_a   1.000
_cell.length_b   1.000
_cell.length_c   1.000
_cell.angle_alpha   90.00
_cell.angle_beta   90.00
_cell.angle_gamma   90.00
#
_symmetry.space_group_name_H-M   'P 1'
#
loop_
_entity.id
_entity.type
_entity.pdbx_description
1 polymer ?
#
loop_
_entity_poly.entity_id
_entity_poly.type
_entity_poly.pdbx_seq_one_letter_code
_entity_poly.pdbx_strand_id
1 'polypeptide(L)'
;MTKPTVLPNSFLTLNYRLTLPSGDDYINTFIDRPATVLMGSGQFAPCFEKVLIGLAVGEKKSALLPPEESFGERKEELMQWVSLGALKEGRDDDVEFNPGDVIE
;
A
#
# COMPACT_ATOMS: atom_id res chain seq x y z
N MET A 1 -10.18 -8.36 -32.59
CA MET A 1 -10.92 -7.78 -31.43
C MET A 1 -9.90 -7.13 -30.51
N THR A 2 -10.08 -5.86 -30.18
CA THR A 2 -9.19 -5.12 -29.26
C THR A 2 -9.50 -5.51 -27.82
N LYS A 3 -8.49 -5.86 -27.02
CA LYS A 3 -8.71 -6.18 -25.60
C LYS A 3 -9.07 -4.90 -24.83
N PRO A 4 -9.98 -4.97 -23.84
CA PRO A 4 -10.23 -3.83 -22.95
C PRO A 4 -8.94 -3.40 -22.26
N THR A 5 -8.80 -2.09 -22.06
CA THR A 5 -7.67 -1.49 -21.33
C THR A 5 -8.18 -0.81 -20.07
N VAL A 6 -7.33 -0.70 -19.05
CA VAL A 6 -7.66 0.01 -17.81
C VAL A 6 -7.80 1.51 -18.06
N LEU A 7 -8.88 2.09 -17.57
CA LEU A 7 -9.23 3.51 -17.59
C LEU A 7 -9.31 4.06 -16.15
N PRO A 8 -9.27 5.39 -15.95
CA PRO A 8 -9.32 6.01 -14.61
C PRO A 8 -10.54 5.66 -13.76
N ASN A 9 -11.63 5.19 -14.36
CA ASN A 9 -12.87 4.79 -13.69
C ASN A 9 -13.20 3.30 -13.89
N SER A 10 -12.22 2.48 -14.28
CA SER A 10 -12.44 1.04 -14.45
C SER A 10 -12.77 0.36 -13.13
N PHE A 11 -13.73 -0.56 -13.19
CA PHE A 11 -13.94 -1.56 -12.15
C PHE A 11 -13.28 -2.86 -12.59
N LEU A 12 -12.27 -3.31 -11.84
CA LEU A 12 -11.40 -4.40 -12.28
C LEU A 12 -11.04 -5.35 -11.14
N THR A 13 -10.70 -6.57 -11.53
CA THR A 13 -10.14 -7.59 -10.64
C THR A 13 -8.73 -7.93 -11.09
N LEU A 14 -7.76 -7.92 -10.17
CA LEU A 14 -6.36 -8.21 -10.47
C LEU A 14 -5.67 -8.96 -9.33
N ASN A 15 -4.63 -9.71 -9.68
CA ASN A 15 -3.59 -10.08 -8.75
C ASN A 15 -2.43 -9.09 -8.87
N TYR A 16 -1.87 -8.70 -7.74
CA TYR A 16 -0.76 -7.78 -7.62
C TYR A 16 0.09 -8.11 -6.38
N ARG A 17 1.33 -7.63 -6.42
CA ARG A 17 2.30 -7.78 -5.34
C ARG A 17 3.02 -6.46 -5.12
N LEU A 18 3.11 -6.03 -3.86
CA LEU A 18 3.92 -4.91 -3.41
C LEU A 18 5.00 -5.46 -2.49
N THR A 19 6.25 -5.09 -2.78
CA THR A 19 7.41 -5.54 -2.02
C THR A 19 8.12 -4.35 -1.40
N LEU A 20 8.67 -4.53 -0.22
CA LEU A 20 9.61 -3.58 0.37
C LEU A 20 10.96 -3.65 -0.37
N PRO A 21 11.82 -2.62 -0.24
CA PRO A 21 13.17 -2.64 -0.81
C PRO A 21 14.02 -3.83 -0.35
N SER A 22 13.74 -4.41 0.81
CA SER A 22 14.37 -5.64 1.31
C SER A 22 14.01 -6.89 0.49
N GLY A 23 12.93 -6.84 -0.30
CA GLY A 23 12.38 -7.95 -1.07
C GLY A 23 11.21 -8.66 -0.38
N ASP A 24 10.90 -8.31 0.86
CA ASP A 24 9.77 -8.89 1.60
C ASP A 24 8.43 -8.41 1.02
N ASP A 25 7.45 -9.32 0.97
CA ASP A 25 6.11 -9.00 0.52
C ASP A 25 5.40 -8.13 1.56
N TYR A 26 5.01 -6.92 1.16
CA TYR A 26 4.11 -6.08 1.94
C TYR A 26 2.64 -6.47 1.67
N ILE A 27 2.31 -6.69 0.39
CA ILE A 27 1.02 -7.24 -0.04
C ILE A 27 1.29 -8.26 -1.16
N ASN A 28 0.67 -9.43 -1.08
CA ASN A 28 0.73 -10.42 -2.15
C ASN A 28 -0.62 -11.12 -2.32
N THR A 29 -1.38 -10.73 -3.34
CA THR A 29 -2.69 -11.35 -3.62
C THR A 29 -2.60 -12.67 -4.39
N PHE A 30 -1.42 -13.03 -4.91
CA PHE A 30 -1.22 -14.32 -5.60
C PHE A 30 -1.22 -15.53 -4.65
N ILE A 31 -0.92 -15.31 -3.37
CA ILE A 31 -0.97 -16.35 -2.34
C ILE A 31 -2.30 -16.38 -1.58
N ASP A 32 -3.17 -15.40 -1.82
CA ASP A 32 -4.50 -15.29 -1.24
C ASP A 32 -5.53 -15.22 -2.38
N ARG A 33 -6.32 -14.14 -2.44
CA ARG A 33 -7.36 -13.91 -3.44
C ARG A 33 -7.10 -12.63 -4.21
N PRO A 34 -7.49 -12.57 -5.49
CA PRO A 34 -7.39 -11.36 -6.28
C PRO A 34 -8.23 -10.24 -5.66
N ALA A 35 -7.75 -9.01 -5.79
CA ALA A 35 -8.48 -7.83 -5.34
C ALA A 35 -9.42 -7.33 -6.45
N THR A 36 -10.62 -6.91 -6.07
CA THR A 36 -11.55 -6.19 -6.94
C THR A 36 -11.67 -4.76 -6.45
N VAL A 37 -11.43 -3.81 -7.34
CA VAL A 37 -11.27 -2.38 -7.00
C VAL A 37 -11.98 -1.50 -8.02
N LEU A 38 -12.46 -0.36 -7.55
CA LEU A 38 -12.88 0.74 -8.41
C LEU A 38 -11.74 1.76 -8.51
N MET A 39 -11.19 1.96 -9.70
CA MET A 39 -10.17 3.00 -9.96
C MET A 39 -10.73 4.39 -9.60
N GLY A 40 -9.91 5.21 -8.96
CA GLY A 40 -10.29 6.56 -8.52
C GLY A 40 -11.13 6.60 -7.23
N SER A 41 -11.38 5.47 -6.58
CA SER A 41 -12.11 5.41 -5.30
C SER A 41 -11.24 5.72 -4.07
N GLY A 42 -9.92 5.83 -4.25
CA GLY A 42 -8.95 5.98 -3.15
C GLY A 42 -8.59 4.66 -2.45
N GLN A 43 -9.11 3.52 -2.91
CA GLN A 43 -8.70 2.20 -2.40
C GLN A 43 -7.25 1.86 -2.76
N PHE A 44 -6.74 2.38 -3.88
CA PHE A 44 -5.33 2.30 -4.25
C PHE A 44 -4.67 3.67 -4.16
N ALA A 45 -3.37 3.65 -3.81
CA ALA A 45 -2.56 4.85 -3.86
C ALA A 45 -2.49 5.37 -5.31
N PRO A 46 -2.51 6.69 -5.54
CA PRO A 46 -2.49 7.27 -6.89
C PRO A 46 -1.31 6.80 -7.75
N CYS A 47 -0.16 6.56 -7.12
CA CYS A 47 1.03 6.03 -7.78
C CYS A 47 0.81 4.63 -8.38
N PHE A 48 0.06 3.78 -7.68
CA PHE A 48 -0.26 2.45 -8.14
C PHE A 48 -1.29 2.50 -9.27
N GLU A 49 -2.33 3.33 -9.15
CA GLU A 49 -3.32 3.51 -10.21
C GLU A 49 -2.70 3.96 -11.54
N LYS A 50 -1.73 4.89 -11.49
CA LYS A 50 -0.97 5.35 -12.67
C LYS A 50 -0.26 4.23 -13.42
N VAL A 51 0.27 3.23 -12.70
CA VAL A 51 0.96 2.08 -13.33
C VAL A 51 -0.02 1.21 -14.11
N LEU A 52 -1.28 1.13 -13.66
CA LEU A 52 -2.33 0.27 -14.23
C LEU A 52 -2.98 0.88 -15.47
N ILE A 53 -3.11 2.21 -15.55
CA ILE A 53 -3.78 2.88 -16.68
C ILE A 53 -3.15 2.45 -18.01
N GLY A 54 -4.02 2.07 -18.96
CA GLY A 54 -3.63 1.64 -20.30
C GLY A 54 -3.25 0.17 -20.43
N LEU A 55 -3.08 -0.57 -19.32
CA LEU A 55 -2.81 -2.02 -19.39
C LEU A 55 -3.99 -2.76 -19.99
N ALA A 56 -3.70 -3.71 -20.89
CA ALA A 56 -4.72 -4.58 -21.46
C ALA A 56 -5.06 -5.74 -20.52
N VAL A 57 -6.28 -6.27 -20.63
CA VAL A 57 -6.67 -7.48 -19.87
C VAL A 57 -5.71 -8.65 -20.13
N GLY A 58 -5.19 -9.22 -19.04
CA GLY A 58 -4.24 -10.32 -19.03
C GLY A 58 -2.77 -9.90 -19.16
N GLU A 59 -2.49 -8.61 -19.29
CA GLU A 59 -1.13 -8.08 -19.27
C GLU A 59 -0.56 -8.09 -17.84
N LYS A 60 0.76 -8.29 -17.74
CA LYS A 60 1.51 -8.21 -16.48
C LYS A 60 2.52 -7.09 -16.59
N LYS A 61 2.64 -6.28 -15.53
CA LYS A 61 3.62 -5.20 -15.45
C LYS A 61 4.24 -5.19 -14.07
N SER A 62 5.54 -4.94 -14.04
CA SER A 62 6.29 -4.64 -12.82
C SER A 62 6.85 -3.24 -12.97
N ALA A 63 6.73 -2.44 -11.91
CA ALA A 63 7.26 -1.09 -11.85
C ALA A 63 7.95 -0.90 -10.51
N LEU A 64 9.12 -0.28 -10.52
CA LEU A 64 9.76 0.24 -9.33
C LEU A 64 9.34 1.70 -9.20
N LEU A 65 8.69 2.06 -8.10
CA LEU A 65 8.26 3.43 -7.85
C LEU A 65 9.22 4.05 -6.83
N PRO A 66 9.97 5.09 -7.20
CA PRO A 66 10.81 5.80 -6.25
C PRO A 66 9.94 6.52 -5.21
N PRO A 67 10.49 6.90 -4.04
CA PRO A 67 9.73 7.55 -2.97
C PRO A 67 8.95 8.78 -3.46
N GLU A 68 9.55 9.62 -4.31
CA GLU A 68 8.94 10.85 -4.83
C GLU A 68 7.71 10.60 -5.71
N GLU A 69 7.65 9.46 -6.36
CA GLU A 69 6.50 9.04 -7.18
C GLU A 69 5.51 8.16 -6.43
N SER A 70 5.80 7.80 -5.17
CA SER A 70 5.00 6.87 -4.35
C SER A 70 4.49 7.49 -3.05
N PHE A 71 5.08 7.14 -1.90
CA PHE A 71 4.63 7.56 -0.57
C PHE A 71 5.44 8.73 0.01
N GLY A 72 6.37 9.26 -0.77
CA GLY A 72 7.31 10.30 -0.37
C GLY A 72 8.52 9.75 0.36
N GLU A 73 9.50 10.63 0.54
CA GLU A 73 10.68 10.38 1.36
C GLU A 73 10.31 10.22 2.83
N ARG A 74 11.18 9.54 3.59
CA ARG A 74 11.09 9.49 5.04
C ARG A 74 11.13 10.91 5.59
N LYS A 75 10.12 11.27 6.38
CA LYS A 75 10.00 12.58 7.01
C LYS A 75 10.47 12.49 8.45
N GLU A 76 11.66 13.01 8.74
CA GLU A 76 12.19 13.06 10.11
C GLU A 76 11.26 13.87 11.02
N GLU A 77 10.53 14.85 10.49
CA GLU A 77 9.56 15.65 11.25
C GLU A 77 8.34 14.87 11.75
N LEU A 78 8.06 13.71 11.16
CA LEU A 78 7.00 12.81 11.64
C LEU A 78 7.47 11.91 12.78
N MET A 79 8.75 11.95 13.16
CA MET A 79 9.22 11.29 14.37
C MET A 79 8.96 12.16 15.59
N GLN A 80 8.26 11.61 16.56
CA GLN A 80 7.87 12.32 17.77
C GLN A 80 8.30 11.55 19.00
N TRP A 81 8.91 12.27 19.95
CA TRP A 81 9.12 11.75 21.28
C TRP A 81 7.82 11.87 22.05
N VAL A 82 7.32 10.74 22.52
CA VAL A 82 6.15 10.67 23.40
C VAL A 82 6.58 10.20 24.77
N SER A 83 5.91 10.69 25.82
CA SER A 83 6.14 10.17 27.16
C SER A 83 5.50 8.79 27.29
N LEU A 84 6.06 7.93 28.14
CA LEU A 84 5.44 6.63 28.44
C LEU A 84 4.02 6.80 29.00
N GLY A 85 3.76 7.87 29.75
CA GLY A 85 2.43 8.18 30.27
C GLY A 85 1.41 8.46 29.15
N ALA A 86 1.79 9.25 28.14
CA ALA A 86 0.94 9.50 26.98
C ALA A 86 0.70 8.22 26.16
N LEU A 87 1.71 7.35 26.06
CA LEU A 87 1.57 6.07 25.36
C LEU A 87 0.62 5.09 26.07
N LYS A 88 0.56 5.16 27.42
CA LYS A 88 -0.31 4.34 28.28
C LYS A 88 -1.71 4.91 28.50
N GLU A 89 -1.95 6.17 28.14
CA GLU A 89 -3.23 6.82 28.40
C GLU A 89 -4.39 6.07 27.72
N GLY A 90 -5.38 5.64 28.52
CA GLY A 90 -6.54 4.89 28.03
C GLY A 90 -6.28 3.41 27.71
N ARG A 91 -5.12 2.85 28.07
CA ARG A 91 -4.78 1.43 27.95
C ARG A 91 -4.67 0.75 29.32
N ASP A 92 -4.68 -0.58 29.33
CA ASP A 92 -4.48 -1.36 30.55
C ASP A 92 -3.05 -1.18 31.11
N ASP A 93 -2.91 -1.27 32.44
CA ASP A 93 -1.66 -0.98 33.14
C ASP A 93 -0.52 -1.97 32.82
N ASP A 94 -0.89 -3.19 32.42
CA ASP A 94 -0.02 -4.33 32.09
C ASP A 94 0.39 -4.38 30.60
N VAL A 95 0.04 -3.37 29.80
CA VAL A 95 0.52 -3.29 28.40
C VAL A 95 2.03 -3.08 28.36
N GLU A 96 2.72 -4.03 27.73
CA GLU A 96 4.14 -3.94 27.37
C GLU A 96 4.30 -3.38 25.94
N PHE A 97 5.33 -2.56 25.75
CA PHE A 97 5.68 -1.99 24.44
C PHE A 97 7.09 -2.44 24.04
N ASN A 98 7.21 -2.97 22.83
CA ASN A 98 8.47 -3.40 22.24
C ASN A 98 8.83 -2.53 21.02
N PRO A 99 10.13 -2.33 20.74
CA PRO A 99 10.54 -1.66 19.52
C PRO A 99 9.99 -2.35 18.27
N GLY A 100 9.28 -1.60 17.43
CA GLY A 100 8.65 -2.09 16.21
C GLY A 100 7.16 -2.40 16.32
N ASP A 101 6.58 -2.34 17.53
CA ASP A 101 5.15 -2.52 17.71
C ASP A 101 4.36 -1.42 17.00
N VAL A 102 3.30 -1.83 16.30
CA VAL A 102 2.31 -0.92 15.75
C VAL A 102 1.33 -0.57 16.85
N ILE A 103 1.16 0.73 17.10
CA ILE A 103 0.28 1.26 18.14
C ILE A 103 -0.92 1.91 17.46
N GLU A 104 -2.12 1.38 17.69
CA GLU A 104 -3.41 1.97 17.29
C GLU A 104 -4.04 2.80 18.41
#